data_AF-W0APF9-F1
#
_entry.id   AF-W0APF9-F1
#
_cell.length_a   1.000
_cell.length_b   1.000
_cell.length_c   1.000
_cell.angle_alpha   90.00
_cell.angle_beta   90.00
_cell.angle_gamma   90.00
#
_symmetry.space_group_name_H-M   'P 1'
#
loop_
_entity.id
_entity.type
_entity.pdbx_description
1 polymer ?
#
loop_
_entity_poly.entity_id
_entity_poly.type
_entity_poly.pdbx_seq_one_letter_code
_entity_poly.pdbx_strand_id
1 'polypeptide(L)'
;MDVLRINAGAVLAQTRVLLRRAPAPSLLALAVLAMLDTLTDVAGLGSSGGITIVVGLLSLIFQLMITRALLAALQLRGPDGGSSFWMILGLGILSGLAILLGFVLLVVPGIFLTVRWALSVPILVAEEVGPSDAMRRSWALTEGNFGPVLASLVIVYAPGIALLVAATLLLPSEWSEWLPVLVVLNLVMEATFIVGWHLQVALFAASHGETRERAMADIFA
;
A
#
# COMPACT_ATOMS: atom_id res chain seq x y z
N MET A 1 17.95 -22.69 8.31
CA MET A 1 17.23 -21.84 7.34
C MET A 1 17.56 -20.41 7.66
N ASP A 2 18.47 -19.79 6.91
CA ASP A 2 18.75 -18.37 7.08
C ASP A 2 17.53 -17.56 6.62
N VAL A 3 16.91 -16.91 7.59
CA VAL A 3 15.75 -16.02 7.38
C VAL A 3 16.20 -14.90 6.45
N LEU A 4 15.46 -14.65 5.35
CA LEU A 4 15.65 -13.43 4.53
C LEU A 4 15.69 -12.23 5.47
N ARG A 5 16.62 -11.27 5.34
CA ARG A 5 16.72 -10.15 6.27
C ARG A 5 16.41 -8.84 5.57
N ILE A 6 15.11 -8.59 5.38
CA ILE A 6 14.62 -7.30 4.90
C ILE A 6 15.16 -6.19 5.81
N ASN A 7 15.83 -5.21 5.22
CA ASN A 7 16.30 -4.02 5.92
C ASN A 7 15.33 -2.86 5.68
N ALA A 8 14.66 -2.39 6.73
CA ALA A 8 13.67 -1.31 6.64
C ALA A 8 14.25 -0.02 6.04
N GLY A 9 15.50 0.32 6.33
CA GLY A 9 16.18 1.50 5.78
C GLY A 9 16.40 1.37 4.26
N ALA A 10 16.83 0.20 3.79
CA ALA A 10 16.99 -0.07 2.36
C ALA A 10 15.64 -0.02 1.62
N VAL A 11 14.59 -0.58 2.22
CA VAL A 11 13.23 -0.54 1.67
C VAL A 11 12.71 0.89 1.54
N LEU A 12 12.94 1.74 2.55
CA LEU A 12 12.54 3.15 2.50
C LEU A 12 13.33 3.95 1.45
N ALA A 13 14.64 3.69 1.34
CA ALA A 13 15.47 4.28 0.29
C ALA A 13 14.97 3.88 -1.11
N GLN A 14 14.63 2.60 -1.30
CA GLN A 14 14.07 2.10 -2.55
C GLN A 14 12.68 2.70 -2.83
N THR A 15 11.82 2.85 -1.82
CA THR A 15 10.52 3.52 -1.94
C THR A 15 10.68 4.94 -2.49
N ARG A 16 11.67 5.69 -1.99
CA ARG A 16 12.01 7.03 -2.49
C ARG A 16 12.48 7.01 -3.95
N VAL A 17 13.24 6.01 -4.36
CA VAL A 17 13.66 5.82 -5.76
C VAL A 17 12.46 5.52 -6.64
N LEU A 18 11.54 4.65 -6.20
CA LEU A 18 10.34 4.28 -6.95
C LEU A 18 9.41 5.47 -7.17
N LEU A 19 9.23 6.34 -6.17
CA LEU A 19 8.47 7.59 -6.30
C LEU A 19 9.00 8.48 -7.44
N ARG A 20 10.31 8.43 -7.70
CA ARG A 20 10.96 9.20 -8.77
C ARG A 20 10.94 8.49 -10.12
N ARG A 21 10.78 7.17 -10.16
CA ARG A 21 10.78 6.38 -11.40
C ARG A 21 9.47 6.45 -12.17
N ALA A 22 8.33 6.53 -11.46
CA ALA A 22 7.02 6.63 -12.09
C ALA A 22 6.18 7.76 -11.46
N PRO A 23 6.61 9.04 -11.59
CA PRO A 23 5.94 10.14 -10.91
C PRO A 23 4.56 10.45 -11.51
N ALA A 24 4.39 10.27 -12.82
CA ALA A 24 3.14 10.62 -13.52
C ALA A 24 1.89 9.89 -12.96
N PRO A 25 1.86 8.55 -12.84
CA PRO A 25 0.70 7.87 -12.27
C PRO A 25 0.45 8.23 -10.81
N SER A 26 1.51 8.47 -10.02
CA SER A 26 1.42 8.83 -8.61
C SER A 26 0.90 10.25 -8.40
N LEU A 27 1.35 11.22 -9.20
CA LEU A 27 0.87 12.60 -9.18
C LEU A 27 -0.57 12.68 -9.67
N LEU A 28 -0.92 11.90 -10.69
CA LEU A 28 -2.30 11.81 -11.18
C LEU A 28 -3.23 11.22 -10.12
N ALA A 29 -2.82 10.12 -9.46
CA ALA A 29 -3.57 9.52 -8.36
C ALA A 29 -3.77 10.54 -7.23
N LEU A 30 -2.70 11.23 -6.80
CA LEU A 30 -2.76 12.23 -5.74
C LEU A 30 -3.72 13.37 -6.07
N ALA A 31 -3.60 13.93 -7.28
CA ALA A 31 -4.45 15.04 -7.70
C ALA A 31 -5.92 14.63 -7.78
N VAL A 32 -6.21 13.47 -8.37
CA VAL A 32 -7.59 13.00 -8.58
C VAL A 32 -8.23 12.58 -7.26
N LEU A 33 -7.55 11.76 -6.45
CA LEU A 33 -8.12 11.24 -5.20
C LEU A 33 -8.29 12.36 -4.17
N ALA A 34 -7.27 13.20 -3.95
CA ALA A 34 -7.39 14.28 -2.98
C ALA A 34 -8.44 15.33 -3.39
N MET A 35 -8.58 15.60 -4.70
CA MET A 35 -9.66 16.46 -5.20
C MET A 35 -11.02 15.83 -4.94
N LEU A 36 -11.19 14.54 -5.23
CA LEU A 36 -12.46 13.85 -5.00
C LEU A 36 -12.81 13.83 -3.51
N ASP A 37 -11.90 13.45 -2.62
CA ASP A 37 -12.17 13.42 -1.19
C ASP A 37 -12.57 14.80 -0.67
N THR A 38 -11.83 15.84 -1.07
CA THR A 38 -12.17 17.22 -0.72
C THR A 38 -13.56 17.62 -1.23
N LEU A 39 -13.91 17.26 -2.47
CA LEU A 39 -15.25 17.53 -3.00
C LEU A 39 -16.33 16.77 -2.24
N THR A 40 -16.06 15.53 -1.81
CA THR A 40 -17.02 14.75 -1.04
C THR A 40 -17.22 15.28 0.37
N ASP A 41 -16.17 15.80 1.01
CA ASP A 41 -16.25 16.41 2.34
C ASP A 41 -17.03 17.74 2.27
N VAL A 42 -16.67 18.62 1.33
CA VAL A 42 -17.32 19.93 1.15
C VAL A 42 -18.80 19.78 0.78
N ALA A 43 -19.15 18.77 -0.01
CA ALA A 43 -20.53 18.52 -0.39
C ALA A 43 -21.32 17.76 0.69
N GLY A 44 -20.71 17.37 1.81
CA GLY A 44 -21.35 16.56 2.85
C GLY A 44 -21.74 15.15 2.38
N LEU A 45 -21.03 14.64 1.36
CA LEU A 45 -21.29 13.37 0.70
C LEU A 45 -20.45 12.21 1.25
N GLY A 46 -19.52 12.47 2.18
CA GLY A 46 -18.65 11.44 2.77
C GLY A 46 -19.40 10.28 3.46
N SER A 47 -20.63 10.52 3.95
CA SER A 47 -21.48 9.48 4.53
C SER A 47 -22.34 8.73 3.51
N SER A 48 -22.31 9.13 2.24
CA SER A 48 -23.10 8.48 1.19
C SER A 48 -22.36 7.23 0.69
N GLY A 49 -22.88 6.06 1.05
CA GLY A 49 -22.23 4.77 0.75
C GLY A 49 -21.91 4.57 -0.73
N GLY A 50 -22.72 5.11 -1.64
CA GLY A 50 -22.46 5.05 -3.08
C GLY A 50 -21.19 5.77 -3.51
N ILE A 51 -20.93 6.97 -2.97
CA ILE A 51 -19.76 7.78 -3.33
C ILE A 51 -18.49 7.17 -2.71
N THR A 52 -18.55 6.72 -1.47
CA THR A 52 -17.43 6.01 -0.82
C THR A 52 -16.99 4.78 -1.62
N ILE A 53 -17.95 4.03 -2.18
CA ILE A 53 -17.65 2.88 -3.05
C ILE A 53 -16.94 3.36 -4.33
N VAL A 54 -17.43 4.42 -4.98
CA VAL A 54 -16.82 4.93 -6.21
C VAL A 54 -15.38 5.39 -5.97
N VAL A 55 -15.12 6.14 -4.90
CA VAL A 55 -13.77 6.57 -4.51
C VAL A 55 -12.88 5.37 -4.22
N GLY A 56 -13.36 4.37 -3.47
CA GLY A 56 -12.62 3.15 -3.18
C GLY A 56 -12.27 2.34 -4.43
N LEU A 57 -13.20 2.18 -5.38
CA LEU A 57 -12.94 1.51 -6.65
C LEU A 57 -11.89 2.27 -7.49
N LEU A 58 -11.96 3.60 -7.50
CA LEU A 58 -10.98 4.43 -8.20
C LEU A 58 -9.58 4.32 -7.57
N SER A 59 -9.50 4.29 -6.25
CA SER A 59 -8.27 4.04 -5.50
C SER A 59 -7.63 2.70 -5.88
N LEU A 60 -8.43 1.62 -6.03
CA LEU A 60 -7.94 0.33 -6.52
C LEU A 60 -7.41 0.38 -7.96
N ILE A 61 -8.03 1.17 -8.84
CA ILE A 61 -7.54 1.38 -10.21
C ILE A 61 -6.17 2.06 -10.19
N PHE A 62 -6.01 3.11 -9.37
CA PHE A 62 -4.72 3.79 -9.22
C PHE A 62 -3.66 2.89 -8.59
N GLN A 63 -4.01 2.13 -7.56
CA GLN A 63 -3.12 1.15 -6.94
C GLN A 63 -2.64 0.11 -7.97
N LEU A 64 -3.53 -0.43 -8.81
CA LEU A 64 -3.18 -1.36 -9.88
C LEU A 64 -2.27 -0.70 -10.91
N MET A 65 -2.59 0.51 -11.35
CA MET A 65 -1.82 1.25 -12.35
C MET A 65 -0.40 1.55 -11.86
N ILE A 66 -0.25 2.05 -10.63
CA ILE A 66 1.03 2.34 -10.00
C ILE A 66 1.83 1.06 -9.81
N THR A 67 1.22 0.01 -9.26
CA THR A 67 1.89 -1.29 -9.05
C THR A 67 2.44 -1.85 -10.36
N ARG A 68 1.63 -1.85 -11.43
CA ARG A 68 2.05 -2.30 -12.75
C ARG A 68 3.18 -1.45 -13.33
N ALA A 69 3.10 -0.13 -13.21
CA ALA A 69 4.12 0.79 -13.71
C ALA A 69 5.47 0.57 -12.99
N LEU A 70 5.44 0.41 -11.67
CA LEU A 70 6.64 0.19 -10.87
C LEU A 70 7.26 -1.19 -11.11
N LEU A 71 6.45 -2.25 -11.19
CA LEU A 71 6.96 -3.59 -11.48
C LEU A 71 7.57 -3.66 -12.89
N ALA A 72 6.95 -3.01 -13.88
CA ALA A 72 7.52 -2.89 -15.23
C ALA A 72 8.85 -2.12 -15.21
N ALA A 73 8.92 -1.00 -14.46
CA ALA A 73 10.15 -0.22 -14.30
C ALA A 73 11.27 -0.97 -13.55
N LEU A 74 10.93 -2.03 -12.81
CA LEU A 74 11.87 -2.92 -12.12
C LEU A 74 12.17 -4.21 -12.89
N GLN A 75 11.53 -4.44 -14.05
CA GLN A 75 11.60 -5.71 -14.78
C GLN A 75 11.19 -6.93 -13.93
N LEU A 76 10.29 -6.72 -12.96
CA LEU A 76 9.75 -7.76 -12.08
C LEU A 76 8.41 -8.30 -12.58
N ARG A 77 8.03 -8.00 -13.82
CA ARG A 77 6.78 -8.43 -14.44
C ARG A 77 7.06 -9.04 -15.81
N GLY A 78 6.38 -10.15 -16.10
CA GLY A 78 6.40 -10.78 -17.42
C GLY A 78 5.74 -9.91 -18.51
N PRO A 79 6.02 -10.19 -19.80
CA PRO A 79 5.47 -9.46 -20.94
C PRO A 79 3.95 -9.66 -21.14
N ASP A 80 3.39 -10.75 -20.62
CA ASP A 80 1.95 -11.04 -20.67
C ASP A 80 1.26 -10.53 -19.40
N GLY A 81 -0.02 -10.12 -19.49
CA GLY A 81 -0.71 -9.38 -18.44
C GLY A 81 -2.01 -10.03 -17.95
N GLY A 82 -1.92 -10.94 -16.99
CA GLY A 82 -3.02 -11.72 -16.43
C GLY A 82 -3.78 -11.09 -15.24
N SER A 83 -3.18 -10.16 -14.49
CA SER A 83 -3.82 -9.62 -13.27
C SER A 83 -4.92 -8.60 -13.57
N SER A 84 -6.20 -9.00 -13.58
CA SER A 84 -7.33 -8.10 -13.87
C SER A 84 -7.70 -7.20 -12.66
N PHE A 85 -8.38 -6.08 -12.93
CA PHE A 85 -9.00 -5.24 -11.89
C PHE A 85 -9.87 -6.07 -10.93
N TRP A 86 -10.58 -7.08 -11.44
CA TRP A 86 -11.41 -7.96 -10.61
C TRP A 86 -10.60 -8.79 -9.60
N MET A 87 -9.35 -9.12 -9.93
CA MET A 87 -8.46 -9.85 -9.02
C MET A 87 -7.98 -8.95 -7.89
N ILE A 88 -7.60 -7.69 -8.17
CA ILE A 88 -7.23 -6.74 -7.11
C ILE A 88 -8.43 -6.39 -6.22
N LEU A 89 -9.64 -6.32 -6.80
CA LEU A 89 -10.87 -6.13 -6.05
C LEU A 89 -11.14 -7.32 -5.13
N GLY A 90 -11.05 -8.55 -5.65
CA GLY A 90 -11.20 -9.76 -4.85
C GLY A 90 -10.16 -9.85 -3.72
N LEU A 91 -8.91 -9.49 -3.99
CA LEU A 91 -7.86 -9.40 -2.99
C LEU A 91 -8.17 -8.34 -1.93
N GLY A 92 -8.59 -7.15 -2.36
CA GLY A 92 -8.94 -6.05 -1.46
C GLY A 92 -10.10 -6.41 -0.53
N ILE A 93 -11.14 -7.08 -1.05
CA ILE A 93 -12.27 -7.55 -0.24
C ILE A 93 -11.81 -8.63 0.75
N LEU A 94 -11.09 -9.66 0.28
CA LEU A 94 -10.66 -10.78 1.12
C LEU A 94 -9.72 -10.33 2.24
N SER A 95 -8.67 -9.59 1.88
CA SER A 95 -7.71 -9.07 2.86
C SER A 95 -8.32 -7.99 3.75
N GLY A 96 -9.13 -7.08 3.18
CA GLY A 96 -9.78 -6.00 3.91
C GLY A 96 -10.75 -6.50 4.97
N LEU A 97 -11.61 -7.48 4.65
CA LEU A 97 -12.53 -8.08 5.62
C LEU A 97 -11.78 -8.81 6.75
N ALA A 98 -10.71 -9.54 6.41
CA ALA A 98 -9.96 -10.26 7.42
C ALA A 98 -9.12 -9.32 8.32
N ILE A 99 -8.52 -8.26 7.76
CA ILE A 99 -7.84 -7.22 8.54
C ILE A 99 -8.84 -6.49 9.44
N LEU A 100 -9.99 -6.10 8.89
CA LEU A 100 -11.07 -5.45 9.64
C LEU A 100 -11.53 -6.33 10.80
N LEU A 101 -11.80 -7.61 10.55
CA LEU A 101 -12.16 -8.57 11.60
C LEU A 101 -11.05 -8.70 12.64
N GLY A 102 -9.79 -8.71 12.20
CA GLY A 102 -8.62 -8.66 13.07
C GLY A 102 -8.70 -7.49 14.04
N PHE A 103 -8.85 -6.26 13.52
CA PHE A 103 -8.97 -5.04 14.33
C PHE A 103 -10.23 -4.99 15.21
N VAL A 104 -11.36 -5.54 14.75
CA VAL A 104 -12.60 -5.65 15.53
C VAL A 104 -12.42 -6.56 16.74
N LEU A 105 -11.70 -7.67 16.58
CA LEU A 105 -11.40 -8.57 17.70
C LEU A 105 -10.39 -7.92 18.65
N LEU A 106 -9.24 -7.45 18.13
CA LEU A 106 -8.16 -6.80 18.88
C LEU A 106 -7.21 -6.03 17.93
N VAL A 107 -6.52 -5.00 18.42
CA VAL A 107 -5.54 -4.24 17.60
C VAL A 107 -4.37 -5.11 17.10
N VAL A 108 -3.88 -6.03 17.94
CA VAL A 108 -2.70 -6.86 17.63
C VAL A 108 -2.93 -7.82 16.44
N PRO A 109 -4.03 -8.61 16.38
CA PRO A 109 -4.39 -9.40 15.21
C PRO A 109 -4.53 -8.58 13.93
N GLY A 110 -5.13 -7.38 14.00
CA GLY A 110 -5.25 -6.48 12.85
C GLY A 110 -3.89 -6.12 12.26
N ILE A 111 -2.98 -5.60 13.10
CA ILE A 111 -1.60 -5.27 12.70
C ILE A 111 -0.87 -6.50 12.15
N PHE A 112 -1.04 -7.66 12.81
CA PHE A 112 -0.39 -8.89 12.39
C PHE A 112 -0.79 -9.28 10.96
N LEU A 113 -2.08 -9.23 10.63
CA LEU A 113 -2.58 -9.53 9.29
C LEU A 113 -2.11 -8.50 8.25
N THR A 114 -2.11 -7.20 8.60
CA THR A 114 -1.59 -6.14 7.72
C THR A 114 -0.13 -6.40 7.33
N VAL A 115 0.72 -6.75 8.29
CA VAL A 115 2.14 -7.07 8.03
C VAL A 115 2.26 -8.30 7.14
N ARG A 116 1.50 -9.36 7.42
CA ARG A 116 1.57 -10.62 6.66
C ARG A 116 1.11 -10.49 5.21
N TRP A 117 0.21 -9.56 4.93
CA TRP A 117 -0.33 -9.33 3.59
C TRP A 117 0.21 -8.10 2.87
N ALA A 118 1.24 -7.45 3.42
CA ALA A 118 1.84 -6.24 2.87
C ALA A 118 2.41 -6.42 1.44
N LEU A 119 2.71 -7.64 1.00
CA LEU A 119 3.23 -7.91 -0.34
C LEU A 119 2.16 -8.51 -1.29
N SER A 120 0.93 -8.70 -0.84
CA SER A 120 -0.09 -9.44 -1.62
C SER A 120 -0.40 -8.78 -2.97
N VAL A 121 -0.50 -7.45 -3.02
CA VAL A 121 -0.80 -6.72 -4.26
C VAL A 121 0.33 -6.86 -5.29
N PRO A 122 1.61 -6.56 -4.98
CA PRO A 122 2.69 -6.74 -5.95
C PRO A 122 2.88 -8.20 -6.34
N ILE A 123 2.68 -9.18 -5.44
CA ILE A 123 2.73 -10.60 -5.78
C ILE A 123 1.62 -10.95 -6.79
N LEU A 124 0.38 -10.55 -6.53
CA LEU A 124 -0.75 -10.80 -7.44
C LEU A 124 -0.47 -10.25 -8.84
N VAL A 125 0.13 -9.07 -8.92
CA VAL A 125 0.40 -8.40 -10.20
C VAL A 125 1.64 -8.96 -10.91
N ALA A 126 2.69 -9.32 -10.17
CA ALA A 126 3.96 -9.80 -10.72
C ALA A 126 3.92 -11.29 -11.08
N GLU A 127 3.34 -12.12 -10.21
CA GLU A 127 3.28 -13.57 -10.35
C GLU A 127 2.00 -14.05 -11.08
N GLU A 128 1.06 -13.14 -11.34
CA GLU A 128 -0.21 -13.41 -12.04
C GLU A 128 -1.08 -14.51 -11.40
N VAL A 129 -0.99 -14.62 -10.08
CA VAL A 129 -1.70 -15.61 -9.27
C VAL A 129 -3.03 -15.06 -8.73
N GLY A 130 -3.91 -15.97 -8.29
CA GLY A 130 -5.18 -15.57 -7.67
C GLY A 130 -5.01 -14.89 -6.31
N PRO A 131 -6.04 -14.18 -5.80
CA PRO A 131 -5.99 -13.45 -4.52
C PRO A 131 -5.51 -14.30 -3.33
N SER A 132 -6.05 -15.51 -3.18
CA SER A 132 -5.71 -16.41 -2.09
C SER A 132 -4.25 -16.86 -2.14
N ASP A 133 -3.74 -17.14 -3.33
CA ASP A 133 -2.35 -17.59 -3.53
C ASP A 133 -1.38 -16.43 -3.29
N ALA A 134 -1.72 -15.22 -3.73
CA ALA A 134 -0.95 -14.02 -3.44
C ALA A 134 -0.84 -13.76 -1.93
N MET A 135 -1.94 -13.93 -1.18
CA MET A 135 -1.94 -13.78 0.27
C MET A 135 -1.09 -14.86 0.97
N ARG A 136 -1.17 -16.12 0.53
CA ARG A 136 -0.33 -17.22 1.05
C ARG A 136 1.15 -16.96 0.79
N ARG A 137 1.48 -16.49 -0.41
CA ARG A 137 2.85 -16.16 -0.79
C ARG A 137 3.39 -14.96 -0.01
N SER A 138 2.58 -13.91 0.17
CA SER A 138 2.92 -12.77 1.02
C SER A 138 3.22 -13.21 2.45
N TRP A 139 2.40 -14.13 2.98
CA TRP A 139 2.59 -14.66 4.32
C TRP A 139 3.93 -15.39 4.47
N ALA A 140 4.30 -16.21 3.49
CA ALA A 140 5.56 -16.94 3.50
C ALA A 140 6.77 -16.00 3.34
N LEU A 141 6.67 -14.95 2.52
CA LEU A 141 7.76 -13.99 2.32
C LEU A 141 7.97 -13.05 3.52
N THR A 142 6.90 -12.78 4.26
CA THR A 142 6.94 -11.97 5.48
C THR A 142 7.28 -12.80 6.72
N GLU A 143 7.27 -14.13 6.60
CA GLU A 143 7.69 -15.04 7.66
C GLU A 143 9.17 -14.86 7.97
N GLY A 144 9.47 -14.51 9.22
CA GLY A 144 10.83 -14.15 9.66
C GLY A 144 11.24 -12.69 9.37
N ASN A 145 10.45 -11.93 8.62
CA ASN A 145 10.66 -10.50 8.34
C ASN A 145 9.62 -9.58 8.99
N PHE A 146 8.87 -10.07 9.98
CA PHE A 146 7.78 -9.32 10.61
C PHE A 146 8.24 -7.95 11.12
N GLY A 147 9.33 -7.90 11.89
CA GLY A 147 9.85 -6.66 12.48
C GLY A 147 10.21 -5.59 11.44
N PRO A 148 11.07 -5.91 10.44
CA PRO A 148 11.39 -4.96 9.38
C PRO A 148 10.19 -4.49 8.56
N VAL A 149 9.28 -5.40 8.18
CA VAL A 149 8.07 -5.05 7.42
C VAL A 149 7.18 -4.14 8.26
N LEU A 150 6.96 -4.46 9.54
CA LEU A 150 6.22 -3.61 10.46
C LEU A 150 6.86 -2.23 10.61
N ALA A 151 8.17 -2.16 10.80
CA ALA A 151 8.89 -0.89 10.93
C ALA A 151 8.73 -0.03 9.68
N SER A 152 8.86 -0.62 8.49
CA SER A 152 8.62 0.08 7.22
C SER A 152 7.19 0.61 7.10
N LEU A 153 6.18 -0.18 7.48
CA LEU A 153 4.78 0.26 7.47
C LEU A 153 4.55 1.39 8.47
N VAL A 154 5.04 1.27 9.69
CA VAL A 154 4.90 2.30 10.73
C VAL A 154 5.54 3.62 10.28
N ILE A 155 6.75 3.58 9.73
CA ILE A 155 7.45 4.79 9.27
C ILE A 155 6.67 5.53 8.18
N VAL A 156 5.96 4.79 7.31
CA VAL A 156 5.17 5.39 6.23
C VAL A 156 3.79 5.86 6.71
N TYR A 157 3.06 5.04 7.45
CA TYR A 157 1.65 5.32 7.79
C TYR A 157 1.47 6.13 9.09
N ALA A 158 2.34 5.98 10.08
CA ALA A 158 2.17 6.63 11.38
C ALA A 158 2.17 8.16 11.30
N PRO A 159 2.98 8.85 10.48
CA PRO A 159 2.94 10.31 10.37
C PRO A 159 1.59 10.83 9.86
N GLY A 160 1.01 10.19 8.84
CA GLY A 160 -0.31 10.55 8.31
C GLY A 160 -1.42 10.33 9.34
N ILE A 161 -1.40 9.18 10.03
CA ILE A 161 -2.34 8.87 11.11
C ILE A 161 -2.21 9.87 12.27
N ALA A 162 -0.99 10.18 12.69
CA ALA A 162 -0.73 11.13 13.76
C ALA A 162 -1.21 12.54 13.41
N LEU A 163 -1.01 12.98 12.16
CA LEU A 163 -1.55 14.25 11.67
C LEU A 163 -3.07 14.25 11.72
N LEU A 164 -3.73 13.19 11.23
CA LEU A 164 -5.19 13.07 11.25
C LEU A 164 -5.73 13.14 12.67
N VAL A 165 -5.16 12.37 13.60
CA VAL A 165 -5.55 12.40 15.02
C VAL A 165 -5.31 13.77 15.65
N ALA A 166 -4.17 14.40 15.38
CA ALA A 166 -3.88 15.75 15.86
C ALA A 166 -4.88 16.77 15.29
N ALA A 167 -5.23 16.67 14.01
CA ALA A 167 -6.23 17.51 13.37
C ALA A 167 -7.58 17.36 14.07
N THR A 168 -8.03 16.13 14.33
CA THR A 168 -9.32 15.87 15.01
C THR A 168 -9.34 16.35 16.47
N LEU A 169 -8.24 16.21 17.20
CA LEU A 169 -8.21 16.50 18.64
C LEU A 169 -7.85 17.94 18.98
N LEU A 170 -7.06 18.61 18.12
CA LEU A 170 -6.43 19.89 18.44
C LEU A 170 -6.91 21.05 17.56
N LEU A 171 -7.46 20.80 16.35
CA LEU A 171 -7.98 21.88 15.53
C LEU A 171 -9.30 22.40 16.13
N PRO A 172 -9.46 23.73 16.24
CA PRO A 172 -10.76 24.31 16.56
C PRO A 172 -11.81 23.86 15.54
N SER A 173 -13.03 23.59 15.99
CA SER A 173 -14.12 23.12 15.13
C SER A 173 -14.45 24.11 14.00
N GLU A 174 -14.18 25.40 14.21
CA GLU A 174 -14.35 26.42 13.18
C GLU A 174 -13.36 26.25 12.02
N TRP A 175 -12.18 25.68 12.29
CA TRP A 175 -11.11 25.48 11.29
C TRP A 175 -11.26 24.15 10.57
N SER A 176 -11.90 23.14 11.17
CA SER A 176 -12.07 21.82 10.54
C SER A 176 -12.92 21.85 9.27
N GLU A 177 -13.73 22.89 9.06
CA GLU A 177 -14.55 23.07 7.85
C GLU A 177 -13.89 23.98 6.81
N TRP A 178 -12.71 24.55 7.10
CA TRP A 178 -12.03 25.44 6.17
C TRP A 178 -11.50 24.67 4.96
N LEU A 179 -11.87 25.10 3.76
CA LEU A 179 -11.46 24.45 2.52
C LEU A 179 -9.93 24.21 2.43
N PRO A 180 -9.05 25.18 2.77
CA PRO A 180 -7.60 24.92 2.76
C PRO A 180 -7.16 23.82 3.73
N VAL A 181 -7.81 23.69 4.88
CA VAL A 181 -7.51 22.65 5.88
C VAL A 181 -7.89 21.28 5.32
N LEU A 182 -9.11 21.14 4.79
CA LEU A 182 -9.58 19.90 4.16
C LEU A 182 -8.66 19.45 3.01
N VAL A 183 -8.31 20.38 2.10
CA VAL A 183 -7.40 20.10 1.00
C VAL A 183 -6.05 19.59 1.50
N VAL A 184 -5.47 20.22 2.52
CA VAL A 184 -4.18 19.81 3.08
C VAL A 184 -4.27 18.43 3.73
N LEU A 185 -5.32 18.17 4.52
CA LEU A 185 -5.51 16.88 5.18
C LEU A 185 -5.69 15.76 4.15
N ASN A 186 -6.55 15.95 3.16
CA ASN A 186 -6.78 14.96 2.10
C ASN A 186 -5.52 14.73 1.25
N LEU A 187 -4.77 15.78 0.90
CA LEU A 187 -3.48 15.62 0.21
C LEU A 187 -2.48 14.79 1.02
N VAL A 188 -2.38 15.00 2.34
CA VAL A 188 -1.46 14.22 3.17
C VAL A 188 -1.91 12.77 3.30
N MET A 189 -3.21 12.53 3.46
CA MET A 189 -3.76 11.17 3.54
C MET A 189 -3.54 10.41 2.24
N GLU A 190 -3.87 11.00 1.10
CA GLU A 190 -3.68 10.38 -0.21
C GLU A 190 -2.20 10.17 -0.53
N ALA A 191 -1.33 11.14 -0.20
CA ALA A 191 0.10 10.94 -0.32
C ALA A 191 0.59 9.76 0.54
N THR A 192 0.05 9.58 1.74
CA THR A 192 0.39 8.46 2.63
C THR A 192 0.02 7.11 1.99
N PHE A 193 -1.19 6.98 1.45
CA PHE A 193 -1.63 5.76 0.75
C PHE A 193 -0.78 5.47 -0.49
N ILE A 194 -0.51 6.50 -1.31
CA ILE A 194 0.30 6.37 -2.51
C ILE A 194 1.72 5.94 -2.16
N VAL A 195 2.38 6.57 -1.18
CA VAL A 195 3.71 6.15 -0.69
C VAL A 195 3.64 4.72 -0.16
N GLY A 196 2.57 4.35 0.51
CA GLY A 196 2.28 2.98 0.93
C GLY A 196 2.25 1.97 -0.23
N TRP A 197 1.61 2.29 -1.35
CA TRP A 197 1.61 1.43 -2.53
C TRP A 197 3.02 1.27 -3.13
N HIS A 198 3.85 2.31 -3.10
CA HIS A 198 5.26 2.22 -3.52
C HIS A 198 6.07 1.37 -2.54
N LEU A 199 5.79 1.49 -1.24
CA LEU A 199 6.41 0.70 -0.20
C LEU A 199 6.14 -0.80 -0.39
N GLN A 200 4.91 -1.19 -0.76
CA GLN A 200 4.58 -2.58 -1.04
C GLN A 200 5.45 -3.14 -2.18
N VAL A 201 5.63 -2.39 -3.27
CA VAL A 201 6.50 -2.79 -4.38
C VAL A 201 7.97 -2.84 -3.96
N ALA A 202 8.43 -1.91 -3.13
CA ALA A 202 9.80 -1.92 -2.60
C ALA A 202 10.05 -3.16 -1.71
N LEU A 203 9.10 -3.51 -0.84
CA LEU A 203 9.16 -4.73 -0.01
C LEU A 203 9.23 -5.99 -0.88
N PHE A 204 8.43 -6.05 -1.94
CA PHE A 204 8.44 -7.16 -2.89
C PHE A 204 9.75 -7.24 -3.70
N ALA A 205 10.30 -6.10 -4.11
CA ALA A 205 11.57 -6.06 -4.82
C ALA A 205 12.74 -6.48 -3.91
N ALA A 206 12.73 -6.08 -2.64
CA ALA A 206 13.73 -6.49 -1.65
C ALA A 206 13.73 -8.01 -1.42
N SER A 207 12.56 -8.66 -1.41
CA SER A 207 12.48 -10.12 -1.27
C SER A 207 13.00 -10.89 -2.49
N HIS A 208 12.91 -10.29 -3.70
CA HIS A 208 13.47 -10.86 -4.93
C HIS A 208 15.00 -10.73 -5.02
N GLY A 209 15.56 -9.59 -4.58
CA GLY A 209 17.00 -9.34 -4.60
C GLY A 209 17.79 -10.38 -3.81
N GLU A 210 17.36 -10.68 -2.58
CA GLU A 210 18.01 -11.69 -1.73
C GLU A 210 17.88 -13.12 -2.28
N THR A 211 16.76 -13.44 -2.94
CA THR A 211 16.56 -14.77 -3.55
C THR A 211 17.60 -15.01 -4.66
N ARG A 212 17.90 -13.98 -5.46
CA ARG A 212 18.92 -14.04 -6.52
C ARG A 212 20.34 -14.16 -5.96
N GLU A 213 20.68 -13.40 -4.93
CA GLU A 213 22.00 -13.45 -4.30
C GLU A 213 22.30 -14.83 -3.69
N ARG A 214 21.30 -15.45 -3.04
CA ARG A 214 21.43 -16.82 -2.50
C ARG A 214 21.64 -17.85 -3.58
N ALA A 215 20.84 -17.82 -4.65
CA ALA A 215 20.99 -18.75 -5.76
C ALA A 215 22.39 -18.64 -6.41
N MET A 216 22.97 -17.45 -6.46
CA MET A 216 24.35 -17.27 -6.92
C MET A 216 25.37 -17.82 -5.91
N ALA A 217 25.20 -17.57 -4.61
CA ALA A 217 26.09 -18.10 -3.58
C ALA A 217 26.13 -19.63 -3.58
N ASP A 218 24.98 -20.30 -3.76
CA ASP A 218 24.88 -21.76 -3.84
C ASP A 218 25.57 -22.35 -5.10
N ILE A 219 25.72 -21.58 -6.19
CA ILE A 219 26.46 -22.02 -7.38
C ILE A 219 27.99 -22.00 -7.13
N PHE A 220 28.46 -21.13 -6.23
CA PHE A 220 29.88 -20.94 -5.94
C PHE A 220 30.36 -21.63 -4.65
N ALA A 221 29.47 -22.32 -3.93
CA ALA A 221 29.77 -23.10 -2.72
C ALA A 221 30.05 -24.57 -3.06
#